data_AF-A0AAV8ZIY8-F1
#
_entry.id   AF-A0AAV8ZIY8-F1
#
_cell.length_a   1.000
_cell.length_b   1.000
_cell.length_c   1.000
_cell.angle_alpha   90.00
_cell.angle_beta   90.00
_cell.angle_gamma   90.00
#
_symmetry.space_group_name_H-M   'P 1'
#
loop_
_entity.id
_entity.type
_entity.pdbx_description
1 polymer ?
#
loop_
_entity_poly.entity_id
_entity_poly.type
_entity_poly.pdbx_seq_one_letter_code
_entity_poly.pdbx_strand_id
1 'polypeptide(L)'
;MSLILKKTLNNERIVFNARLSQARVVSENSSGILAARFGVFQKPIRLEPEKATIITKACRYLHHFLTKETRSTYWPSSEEEITENLILPLQRLVGRNSTTFAKTTRENFCNYFNHEGKI
;
A
#
# COMPACT_ATOMS: atom_id res chain seq x y z
N MET A 1 -14.45 13.74 10.62
CA MET A 1 -13.47 14.60 9.92
C MET A 1 -13.03 15.78 10.81
N SER A 2 -12.32 15.58 11.94
CA SER A 2 -11.85 16.77 12.72
C SER A 2 -10.66 16.64 13.70
N LEU A 3 -10.00 15.50 13.94
CA LEU A 3 -9.08 15.44 15.08
C LEU A 3 -7.73 14.78 14.85
N ILE A 4 -6.99 15.11 13.78
CA ILE A 4 -5.52 15.05 13.82
C ILE A 4 -4.96 16.19 12.96
N LEU A 5 -3.98 16.94 13.50
CA LEU A 5 -3.07 17.88 12.82
C LEU A 5 -3.42 19.37 12.87
N LYS A 6 -3.25 20.00 14.04
CA LYS A 6 -2.75 21.39 14.11
C LYS A 6 -1.43 21.48 14.88
N LYS A 7 -0.45 20.66 14.48
CA LYS A 7 0.89 21.21 14.27
C LYS A 7 0.90 21.54 12.79
N THR A 8 0.73 22.81 12.45
CA THR A 8 0.53 23.28 11.06
C THR A 8 1.58 22.63 10.16
N LEU A 9 1.18 21.60 9.40
CA LEU A 9 2.08 20.92 8.48
C LEU A 9 2.37 21.90 7.35
N ASN A 10 3.64 22.07 7.00
CA ASN A 10 4.01 22.85 5.82
C ASN A 10 3.39 22.20 4.57
N ASN A 11 3.10 22.99 3.54
CA ASN A 11 2.47 22.56 2.30
C ASN A 11 3.20 21.37 1.66
N GLU A 12 4.54 21.40 1.67
CA GLU A 12 5.40 20.31 1.21
C GLU A 12 5.13 18.98 1.92
N ARG A 13 4.91 19.01 3.25
CA ARG A 13 4.60 17.82 4.04
C ARG A 13 3.20 17.29 3.74
N ILE A 14 2.25 18.17 3.43
CA ILE A 14 0.90 17.79 3.03
C ILE A 14 0.93 17.06 1.69
N VAL A 15 1.59 17.66 0.68
CA VAL A 15 1.74 17.06 -0.65
C VAL A 15 2.46 15.71 -0.57
N PHE A 16 3.57 15.65 0.15
CA PHE A 16 4.32 14.40 0.35
C PHE A 16 3.46 13.31 1.03
N ASN A 17 2.71 13.66 2.09
CA ASN A 17 1.85 12.70 2.78
C ASN A 17 0.74 12.16 1.89
N ALA A 18 0.12 13.01 1.07
CA ALA A 18 -0.92 12.59 0.13
C ALA A 18 -0.35 11.60 -0.89
N ARG A 19 0.81 11.91 -1.49
CA ARG A 19 1.52 11.02 -2.44
C ARG A 19 1.92 9.69 -1.81
N LEU A 20 2.50 9.73 -0.61
CA LEU A 20 2.91 8.54 0.13
C LEU A 20 1.70 7.64 0.45
N SER A 21 0.58 8.24 0.89
CA SER A 21 -0.65 7.52 1.17
C SER A 21 -1.20 6.83 -0.08
N GLN A 22 -1.23 7.53 -1.23
CA GLN A 22 -1.69 6.96 -2.50
C GLN A 22 -0.81 5.79 -2.96
N ALA A 23 0.52 5.95 -2.91
CA ALA A 23 1.45 4.89 -3.28
C ALA A 23 1.27 3.64 -2.40
N ARG A 24 1.07 3.85 -1.09
CA ARG A 24 0.80 2.77 -0.14
C ARG A 24 -0.47 2.00 -0.52
N VAL A 25 -1.58 2.70 -0.78
CA VAL A 25 -2.86 2.09 -1.18
C VAL A 25 -2.68 1.21 -2.43
N VAL A 26 -1.98 1.69 -3.45
CA VAL A 26 -1.74 0.90 -4.68
C VAL A 26 -0.91 -0.36 -4.38
N SER A 27 0.15 -0.22 -3.58
CA SER A 27 1.02 -1.35 -3.22
C SER A 27 0.28 -2.40 -2.36
N GLU A 28 -0.53 -1.96 -1.40
CA GLU A 28 -1.28 -2.84 -0.50
C GLU A 28 -2.44 -3.52 -1.25
N ASN A 29 -3.18 -2.79 -2.08
CA ASN A 29 -4.27 -3.35 -2.89
C ASN A 29 -3.76 -4.45 -3.82
N SER A 30 -2.65 -4.21 -4.52
CA SER A 30 -2.07 -5.22 -5.41
C SER A 30 -1.61 -6.48 -4.66
N SER A 31 -1.02 -6.30 -3.48
CA SER A 31 -0.59 -7.42 -2.62
C SER A 31 -1.79 -8.18 -2.04
N GLY A 32 -2.85 -7.46 -1.66
CA GLY A 32 -4.10 -8.04 -1.16
C GLY A 32 -4.79 -8.91 -2.20
N ILE A 33 -4.87 -8.45 -3.46
CA ILE A 33 -5.41 -9.25 -4.58
C ILE A 33 -4.60 -10.53 -4.75
N LEU A 34 -3.26 -10.44 -4.75
CA LEU A 34 -2.40 -11.61 -4.88
C LEU A 34 -2.57 -12.58 -3.70
N ALA A 35 -2.73 -12.09 -2.47
CA ALA A 35 -2.94 -12.94 -1.29
C ALA A 35 -4.32 -13.59 -1.23
N ALA A 36 -5.36 -12.90 -1.70
CA ALA A 36 -6.69 -13.47 -1.83
C ALA A 36 -6.74 -14.60 -2.88
N ARG A 37 -5.92 -14.50 -3.94
CA ARG A 37 -5.96 -15.44 -5.07
C ARG A 37 -4.93 -16.56 -5.00
N PHE A 38 -3.75 -16.30 -4.45
CA PHE A 38 -2.67 -17.27 -4.38
C PHE A 38 -2.31 -17.56 -2.92
N GLY A 39 -2.55 -18.80 -2.49
CA GLY A 39 -2.27 -19.24 -1.13
C GLY A 39 -0.81 -19.08 -0.69
N VAL A 40 0.13 -18.92 -1.64
CA VAL A 40 1.55 -18.69 -1.36
C VAL A 40 1.80 -17.41 -0.56
N PHE A 41 0.96 -16.38 -0.67
CA PHE A 41 1.11 -15.13 0.09
C PHE A 41 0.34 -15.12 1.42
N GLN A 42 -0.47 -16.15 1.71
CA GLN A 42 -1.19 -16.24 2.99
C GLN A 42 -0.25 -16.59 4.16
N LYS A 43 0.93 -17.11 3.86
CA LYS A 43 1.98 -17.44 4.84
C LYS A 43 3.28 -16.74 4.44
N PRO A 44 4.19 -16.45 5.40
CA PRO A 44 5.51 -15.96 5.08
C PRO A 44 6.23 -16.89 4.09
N ILE A 45 6.74 -16.32 3.00
CA ILE A 45 7.48 -17.06 1.98
C ILE A 45 8.86 -17.42 2.56
N ARG A 46 9.06 -18.69 2.92
CA ARG A 46 10.31 -19.21 3.48
C ARG A 46 11.33 -19.54 2.39
N LEU A 47 11.65 -18.57 1.54
CA LEU A 47 12.61 -18.69 0.45
C LEU A 47 13.51 -17.45 0.42
N GLU A 48 14.63 -17.58 -0.29
CA GLU A 48 15.52 -16.44 -0.55
C GLU A 48 14.76 -15.31 -1.29
N PRO A 49 15.10 -14.03 -1.03
CA PRO A 49 14.42 -12.89 -1.64
C PRO A 49 14.35 -12.93 -3.17
N GLU A 50 15.37 -13.48 -3.82
CA GLU A 50 15.41 -13.66 -5.28
C GLU A 50 14.31 -14.60 -5.76
N LYS A 51 14.15 -15.75 -5.09
CA LYS A 51 13.11 -16.74 -5.41
C LYS A 51 11.71 -16.20 -5.09
N ALA A 52 11.55 -15.52 -3.95
CA ALA A 52 10.30 -14.85 -3.59
C ALA A 52 9.90 -13.80 -4.65
N THR A 53 10.87 -13.08 -5.21
CA THR A 53 10.64 -12.11 -6.28
C THR A 53 10.16 -12.78 -7.56
N ILE A 54 10.77 -13.91 -7.95
CA ILE A 54 10.35 -14.69 -9.13
C ILE A 54 8.91 -15.18 -8.96
N ILE A 55 8.58 -15.77 -7.80
CA ILE A 55 7.23 -16.23 -7.47
C ILE A 55 6.23 -15.08 -7.56
N THR A 56 6.56 -13.92 -6.97
CA THR A 56 5.68 -12.75 -6.99
C THR A 56 5.40 -12.27 -8.40
N LYS A 57 6.43 -12.20 -9.26
CA LYS A 57 6.27 -11.85 -10.67
C LYS A 57 5.42 -12.88 -11.42
N ALA A 58 5.68 -14.18 -11.23
CA ALA A 58 4.92 -15.26 -11.86
C ALA A 58 3.43 -15.20 -11.50
N CYS A 59 3.09 -15.01 -10.21
CA CYS A 59 1.71 -14.84 -9.75
C CYS A 59 1.03 -13.62 -10.39
N ARG A 60 1.74 -12.50 -10.53
CA ARG A 60 1.21 -11.31 -11.20
C ARG A 60 0.92 -11.57 -12.69
N TYR A 61 1.84 -12.22 -13.40
CA TYR A 61 1.61 -12.58 -14.81
C TYR A 61 0.45 -13.57 -14.96
N LEU A 62 0.36 -14.57 -14.09
CA LEU A 62 -0.74 -15.53 -14.07
C LEU A 62 -2.08 -14.84 -13.79
N HIS A 63 -2.12 -13.93 -12.82
CA HIS A 63 -3.32 -13.13 -12.55
C HIS A 63 -3.77 -12.33 -13.77
N HIS A 64 -2.83 -11.68 -14.46
CA HIS A 64 -3.12 -10.94 -15.69
C HIS A 64 -3.65 -11.86 -16.80
N PHE A 65 -3.00 -13.00 -17.02
CA PHE A 65 -3.40 -14.00 -18.02
C PHE A 65 -4.81 -14.53 -17.75
N LEU A 66 -5.10 -14.97 -16.52
CA LEU A 66 -6.41 -15.49 -16.15
C LEU A 66 -7.51 -14.41 -16.23
N THR A 67 -7.20 -13.16 -15.90
CA THR A 67 -8.13 -12.04 -16.05
C THR A 67 -8.46 -11.77 -17.52
N LYS A 68 -7.52 -12.02 -18.43
CA LYS A 68 -7.72 -11.83 -19.87
C LYS A 68 -8.49 -12.98 -20.52
N GLU A 69 -8.10 -14.22 -20.22
CA GLU A 69 -8.62 -15.42 -20.90
C GLU A 69 -9.93 -15.94 -20.29
N THR A 70 -10.11 -15.82 -18.97
CA THR A 70 -11.25 -16.43 -18.26
C THR A 70 -11.91 -15.45 -17.29
N ARG A 71 -12.06 -14.17 -17.68
CA ARG A 71 -12.58 -13.10 -16.81
C ARG A 71 -13.84 -13.48 -16.04
N SER A 72 -14.85 -14.01 -16.74
CA SER A 72 -16.16 -14.34 -16.16
C SER A 72 -16.09 -15.40 -15.05
N THR A 73 -15.10 -16.29 -15.07
CA THR A 73 -14.93 -17.38 -14.10
C THR A 73 -13.87 -17.04 -13.05
N TYR A 74 -12.81 -16.36 -13.45
CA TYR A 74 -11.68 -16.01 -12.59
C TYR A 74 -11.99 -14.84 -11.66
N TRP A 75 -12.66 -13.82 -12.20
CA TRP A 75 -13.10 -12.63 -11.49
C TRP A 75 -14.54 -12.30 -11.92
N PRO A 76 -15.53 -13.13 -11.53
CA PRO A 76 -16.92 -12.71 -11.66
C PRO A 76 -17.03 -11.38 -10.90
N SER A 77 -17.60 -10.36 -11.54
CA SER A 77 -17.80 -9.04 -10.94
C SER A 77 -18.78 -9.18 -9.79
N SER A 78 -18.34 -9.67 -8.64
CA SER A 78 -19.04 -9.45 -7.38
C SER A 78 -18.72 -8.01 -7.01
N GLU A 79 -19.60 -7.10 -7.41
CA GLU A 79 -19.73 -5.77 -6.82
C GLU A 79 -20.07 -5.96 -5.34
N GLU A 80 -19.10 -6.38 -4.55
CA GLU A 80 -19.21 -6.29 -3.10
C GLU A 80 -19.10 -4.80 -2.79
N GLU A 81 -20.26 -4.15 -2.64
CA GLU A 81 -20.34 -2.82 -2.04
C GLU A 81 -19.57 -2.86 -0.73
N ILE A 82 -18.41 -2.19 -0.70
CA ILE A 82 -17.72 -1.91 0.55
C ILE A 82 -18.63 -0.93 1.29
N THR A 83 -19.54 -1.46 2.10
CA THR A 83 -20.36 -0.64 2.98
C THR A 83 -19.43 0.17 3.88
N GLU A 84 -19.62 1.50 3.94
CA GLU A 84 -18.78 2.41 4.74
C GLU A 84 -18.65 1.96 6.22
N ASN A 85 -19.60 1.14 6.69
CA ASN A 85 -19.66 0.55 8.02
C ASN A 85 -18.53 -0.47 8.31
N LEU A 86 -17.82 -1.00 7.30
CA LEU A 86 -16.70 -1.93 7.51
C LEU A 86 -15.37 -1.21 7.82
N ILE A 87 -15.30 0.10 7.59
CA ILE A 87 -14.11 0.91 7.84
C ILE A 87 -14.12 1.33 9.31
N LEU A 88 -13.58 0.46 10.17
CA LEU A 88 -13.36 0.83 11.57
C LEU A 88 -12.43 2.05 11.63
N PRO A 89 -12.76 3.07 12.44
CA PRO A 89 -11.88 4.22 12.62
C PRO A 89 -10.52 3.74 13.13
N LEU A 90 -9.45 4.11 12.42
CA LEU A 90 -8.08 3.74 12.79
C LEU A 90 -7.83 4.12 14.25
N GLN A 91 -7.59 3.13 15.10
CA GLN A 91 -7.24 3.37 16.49
C GLN A 91 -5.92 4.15 16.53
N ARG A 92 -5.92 5.28 17.24
CA ARG A 92 -4.67 6.00 17.50
C ARG A 92 -3.76 5.09 18.31
N LEU A 93 -2.66 4.67 17.70
CA LEU A 93 -1.57 4.02 18.42
C LEU A 93 -0.98 5.05 19.39
N VAL A 94 -1.23 4.88 20.69
CA VAL A 94 -0.66 5.75 21.72
C VAL A 94 0.83 5.45 21.83
N GLY A 95 1.65 6.45 21.48
CA GLY A 95 2.99 6.61 22.05
C GLY A 95 4.05 5.61 21.62
N ARG A 96 4.69 5.88 20.47
CA ARG A 96 6.15 5.74 20.36
C ARG A 96 6.68 6.99 19.66
N ASN A 97 7.54 7.74 20.34
CA ASN A 97 8.33 8.77 19.67
C ASN A 97 9.20 8.06 18.62
N SER A 98 9.06 8.44 17.34
CA SER A 98 9.97 7.89 16.33
C SER A 98 11.40 8.34 16.64
N THR A 99 12.37 7.51 16.31
CA THR A 99 13.79 7.85 16.43
C THR A 99 14.11 9.09 15.63
N THR A 100 15.13 9.85 16.06
CA THR A 100 15.60 11.04 15.32
C THR A 100 15.99 10.68 13.89
N PHE A 101 16.67 9.55 13.69
CA PHE A 101 17.00 9.02 12.37
C PHE A 101 15.77 8.82 11.48
N ALA A 102 14.68 8.22 12.00
CA ALA A 102 13.45 8.06 11.23
C ALA A 102 12.82 9.40 10.83
N LYS A 103 12.92 10.43 11.67
CA LYS A 103 12.45 11.79 11.34
C LYS A 103 13.28 12.40 10.23
N THR A 104 14.62 12.32 10.33
CA THR A 104 15.55 12.83 9.32
C THR A 104 15.34 12.14 7.97
N THR A 105 15.24 10.81 7.95
CA THR A 105 14.97 10.05 6.72
C THR A 105 13.66 10.47 6.07
N ARG A 106 12.60 10.67 6.87
CA ARG A 106 11.32 11.17 6.37
C ARG A 106 11.43 12.58 5.80
N GLU A 107 12.21 13.46 6.42
CA GLU A 107 12.45 14.81 5.90
C GLU A 107 13.23 14.79 4.59
N ASN A 108 14.26 13.94 4.47
CA ASN A 108 15.02 13.75 3.23
C ASN A 108 14.10 13.31 2.08
N PHE A 109 13.23 12.33 2.30
CA PHE A 109 12.24 11.92 1.30
C PHE A 109 11.26 13.04 0.95
N CYS A 110 10.75 13.76 1.97
CA CYS A 110 9.87 14.90 1.75
C CYS A 110 10.53 15.96 0.85
N ASN A 111 11.80 16.27 1.08
CA ASN A 111 12.53 17.24 0.27
C ASN A 111 12.75 16.71 -1.16
N TYR A 112 13.23 15.48 -1.30
CA TYR A 112 13.48 14.86 -2.60
C TYR A 112 12.23 14.83 -3.49
N PHE A 113 11.11 14.28 -2.99
CA PHE A 113 9.88 14.12 -3.79
C PHE A 113 9.12 15.43 -4.07
N ASN A 114 9.43 16.51 -3.36
CA ASN A 114 8.86 17.83 -3.64
C ASN A 114 9.73 18.66 -4.60
N HIS A 115 11.03 18.33 -4.73
CA HIS A 115 11.98 19.04 -5.59
C HIS A 115 12.45 18.14 -6.73
N GLU A 116 13.60 17.47 -6.57
CA GLU A 116 14.27 16.66 -7.60
C GLU A 116 13.39 15.55 -8.19
N GLY A 117 12.65 14.86 -7.34
CA GLY A 117 11.75 13.76 -7.70
C GLY A 117 10.31 14.18 -7.96
N LYS A 118 10.06 15.47 -8.27
CA LYS A 118 8.71 15.96 -8.54
C LYS A 118 8.22 15.43 -9.89
N ILE A 119 7.29 14.48 -9.82
CA ILE A 119 6.40 14.10 -10.93
C ILE A 119 5.29 15.15 -11.05
#